data_AF-A0A8B8IBV9-F1
#
_entry.id   AF-A0A8B8IBV9-F1
#
_cell.length_a   1.000
_cell.length_b   1.000
_cell.length_c   1.000
_cell.angle_alpha   90.00
_cell.angle_beta   90.00
_cell.angle_gamma   90.00
#
_symmetry.space_group_name_H-M   'P 1'
#
loop_
_entity.id
_entity.type
_entity.pdbx_description
1 polymer ?
#
loop_
_entity_poly.entity_id
_entity_poly.type
_entity_poly.pdbx_seq_one_letter_code
_entity_poly.pdbx_strand_id
1 'polypeptide(L)'
;MDREFDGLSDTGTNCNIATNSDTLSENQAKLDTLEKKAVHLRLVLEKDFKAADVKWSLFVAAAFSFRYESCLRPFPPVFIKNGIKDMDELLSVITDVPALDLVLQQLDNLDNLANISDILDLLFYVLVRLKEPCLKTVPPEAHEAILMNTNSLLPAPKPQYIFQCVSSNNSNSELKWRELSKDHKVFYAYYGNRLENFFTILNFGLQQHLNKTTLMGSGVYLTPELSISLPYSHVGFGWGASCLGGHLSCVAMCEVIDAPEGINYQKPVTNEGDSGRYEEEKNKMIVDQNLGSRLVHYVVTNCDLIKVRYLLVYAKQPTSMRFSSSSSNRDAGLRQWFARHKLFSILLGYGLMLATIGFANNQPIQYYYKFLLKKLDVAISNAKM
;
A
#
# COMPACT_ATOMS: atom_id res chain seq x y z
N MET A 1 40.56 42.94 -64.13
CA MET A 1 41.73 43.75 -63.76
C MET A 1 41.67 44.00 -62.27
N ASP A 2 42.33 43.29 -61.36
CA ASP A 2 43.01 41.99 -61.33
C ASP A 2 43.42 41.83 -59.84
N ARG A 3 43.50 40.57 -59.39
CA ARG A 3 44.21 40.05 -58.19
C ARG A 3 43.43 39.79 -56.89
N GLU A 4 43.12 38.51 -56.72
CA GLU A 4 43.29 37.72 -55.50
C GLU A 4 44.76 37.70 -55.01
N PHE A 5 45.00 37.52 -53.70
CA PHE A 5 45.62 36.30 -53.11
C PHE A 5 45.86 36.40 -51.58
N ASP A 6 45.33 35.39 -50.86
CA ASP A 6 45.79 34.59 -49.69
C ASP A 6 46.46 35.16 -48.42
N GLY A 7 46.02 34.62 -47.26
CA GLY A 7 46.94 33.86 -46.38
C GLY A 7 46.93 34.10 -44.85
N LEU A 8 46.25 33.20 -44.12
CA LEU A 8 46.58 32.58 -42.80
C LEU A 8 46.71 33.35 -41.45
N SER A 9 45.78 32.96 -40.55
CA SER A 9 45.90 32.36 -39.18
C SER A 9 46.53 33.04 -37.95
N ASP A 10 45.74 32.94 -36.87
CA ASP A 10 46.05 32.69 -35.44
C ASP A 10 46.55 33.81 -34.53
N THR A 11 45.68 34.26 -33.62
CA THR A 11 45.72 33.88 -32.18
C THR A 11 44.61 34.62 -31.41
N GLY A 12 43.44 34.00 -31.30
CA GLY A 12 42.35 34.44 -30.44
C GLY A 12 42.12 33.43 -29.32
N THR A 13 42.94 33.45 -28.27
CA THR A 13 42.65 32.74 -27.03
C THR A 13 41.53 33.47 -26.31
N ASN A 14 40.31 32.93 -26.32
CA ASN A 14 39.23 33.46 -25.50
C ASN A 14 38.38 32.34 -24.86
N CYS A 15 38.62 32.18 -23.55
CA CYS A 15 37.67 31.84 -22.48
C CYS A 15 36.81 30.57 -22.60
N ASN A 16 37.32 29.46 -22.05
CA ASN A 16 36.56 28.26 -21.67
C ASN A 16 36.39 28.10 -20.14
N ILE A 17 36.20 29.22 -19.40
CA ILE A 17 36.16 29.21 -17.92
C ILE A 17 34.73 29.35 -17.35
N ALA A 18 33.71 29.63 -18.17
CA ALA A 18 32.36 29.92 -17.68
C ALA A 18 31.48 28.68 -17.38
N THR A 19 31.90 27.46 -17.69
CA THR A 19 31.06 26.25 -17.48
C THR A 19 31.29 25.55 -16.14
N ASN A 20 32.43 25.76 -15.49
CA ASN A 20 32.76 25.07 -14.24
C ASN A 20 32.20 25.77 -12.99
N SER A 21 32.10 27.10 -12.99
CA SER A 21 31.53 27.85 -11.84
C SER A 21 30.04 27.60 -11.68
N ASP A 22 29.32 27.55 -12.81
CA ASP A 22 27.86 27.47 -12.83
C ASP A 22 27.40 26.05 -12.45
N THR A 23 28.12 25.02 -12.92
CA THR A 23 27.88 23.61 -12.54
C THR A 23 28.22 23.31 -11.08
N LEU A 24 29.28 23.93 -10.52
CA LEU A 24 29.60 23.82 -9.08
C LEU A 24 28.51 24.47 -8.22
N SER A 25 28.01 25.65 -8.62
CA SER A 25 26.95 26.35 -7.90
C SER A 25 25.62 25.59 -7.93
N GLU A 26 25.25 25.01 -9.07
CA GLU A 26 24.02 24.21 -9.20
C GLU A 26 24.07 22.91 -8.39
N ASN A 27 25.21 22.22 -8.42
CA ASN A 27 25.40 21.00 -7.63
C ASN A 27 25.33 21.27 -6.13
N GLN A 28 25.93 22.38 -5.67
CA GLN A 28 25.85 22.79 -4.27
C GLN A 28 24.41 23.14 -3.87
N ALA A 29 23.69 23.92 -4.68
CA ALA A 29 22.30 24.27 -4.40
C ALA A 29 21.36 23.05 -4.39
N LYS A 30 21.62 22.07 -5.26
CA LYS A 30 20.91 20.79 -5.28
C LYS A 30 21.20 19.97 -4.03
N LEU A 31 22.46 19.91 -3.59
CA LEU A 31 22.87 19.23 -2.36
C LEU A 31 22.21 19.88 -1.14
N ASP A 32 22.27 21.21 -1.01
CA ASP A 32 21.61 21.95 0.07
C ASP A 32 20.09 21.69 0.12
N THR A 33 19.48 21.42 -1.04
CA THR A 33 18.06 21.06 -1.13
C THR A 33 17.81 19.62 -0.66
N LEU A 34 18.70 18.68 -1.00
CA LEU A 34 18.63 17.29 -0.52
C LEU A 34 18.86 17.19 0.98
N GLU A 35 19.80 17.95 1.54
CA GLU A 35 20.06 18.01 2.99
C GLU A 35 18.81 18.49 3.75
N LYS A 36 18.15 19.55 3.25
CA LYS A 36 16.88 20.03 3.84
C LYS A 36 15.80 18.95 3.81
N LYS A 37 15.66 18.23 2.69
CA LYS A 37 14.71 17.11 2.58
C LYS A 37 15.03 15.99 3.58
N ALA A 38 16.31 15.63 3.70
CA ALA A 38 16.79 14.63 4.64
C ALA A 38 16.48 15.00 6.10
N VAL A 39 16.75 16.24 6.51
CA VAL A 39 16.43 16.73 7.86
C VAL A 39 14.93 16.63 8.15
N HIS A 40 14.07 17.07 7.23
CA HIS A 40 12.62 16.97 7.42
C HIS A 40 12.10 15.54 7.47
N LEU A 41 12.65 14.65 6.63
CA LEU A 41 12.30 13.23 6.65
C LEU A 41 12.68 12.59 7.98
N ARG A 42 13.90 12.85 8.46
CA ARG A 42 14.36 12.40 9.77
C ARG A 42 13.41 12.82 10.89
N LEU A 43 13.03 14.11 10.93
CA LEU A 43 12.10 14.63 11.93
C LEU A 43 10.74 13.90 11.91
N VAL A 44 10.22 13.56 10.73
CA VAL A 44 8.94 12.84 10.61
C VAL A 44 9.09 11.38 11.08
N LEU A 45 10.17 10.72 10.67
CA LEU A 45 10.44 9.32 11.00
C LEU A 45 10.75 9.13 12.50
N GLU A 46 11.50 10.03 13.11
CA GLU A 46 11.80 10.01 14.55
C GLU A 46 10.57 10.36 15.41
N LYS A 47 9.69 11.24 14.91
CA LYS A 47 8.49 11.65 15.65
C LYS A 47 7.47 10.51 15.81
N ASP A 48 7.17 9.80 14.73
CA ASP A 48 6.22 8.68 14.75
C ASP A 48 6.50 7.70 13.60
N PHE A 49 7.45 6.81 13.85
CA PHE A 49 7.93 5.84 12.86
C PHE A 49 6.81 4.97 12.29
N LYS A 50 5.89 4.48 13.14
CA LYS A 50 4.77 3.61 12.72
C LYS A 50 3.76 4.37 11.87
N ALA A 51 3.48 5.63 12.19
CA ALA A 51 2.57 6.45 11.40
C ALA A 51 3.17 6.79 10.03
N ALA A 52 4.48 7.04 9.96
CA ALA A 52 5.17 7.22 8.68
C ALA A 52 5.16 5.93 7.85
N ASP A 53 5.44 4.79 8.48
CA ASP A 53 5.46 3.47 7.82
C ASP A 53 4.09 3.07 7.26
N VAL A 54 3.00 3.26 8.02
CA VAL A 54 1.65 2.95 7.50
C VAL A 54 1.28 3.89 6.36
N LYS A 55 1.61 5.18 6.45
CA LYS A 55 1.31 6.15 5.40
C LYS A 55 2.02 5.79 4.10
N TRP A 56 3.29 5.42 4.21
CA TRP A 56 4.06 4.90 3.08
C TRP A 56 3.48 3.58 2.56
N SER A 57 3.11 2.65 3.43
CA SER A 57 2.49 1.37 3.04
C SER A 57 1.17 1.55 2.28
N LEU A 58 0.35 2.53 2.67
CA LEU A 58 -0.88 2.88 1.95
C LEU A 58 -0.58 3.47 0.57
N PHE A 59 0.43 4.33 0.46
CA PHE A 59 0.90 4.86 -0.83
C PHE A 59 1.36 3.74 -1.76
N VAL A 60 2.18 2.81 -1.27
CA VAL A 60 2.67 1.66 -2.04
C VAL A 60 1.49 0.77 -2.47
N ALA A 61 0.54 0.48 -1.59
CA ALA A 61 -0.67 -0.27 -1.93
C ALA A 61 -1.46 0.38 -3.07
N ALA A 62 -1.58 1.70 -3.05
CA ALA A 62 -2.27 2.46 -4.10
C ALA A 62 -1.50 2.47 -5.43
N ALA A 63 -0.17 2.57 -5.39
CA ALA A 63 0.68 2.60 -6.58
C ALA A 63 0.73 1.25 -7.30
N PHE A 64 0.83 0.13 -6.56
CA PHE A 64 0.84 -1.22 -7.13
C PHE A 64 -0.55 -1.74 -7.55
N SER A 65 -1.61 -0.98 -7.28
CA SER A 65 -2.96 -1.36 -7.70
C SER A 65 -3.14 -1.19 -9.20
N PHE A 66 -3.79 -2.15 -9.86
CA PHE A 66 -4.25 -1.99 -11.26
C PHE A 66 -5.23 -0.82 -11.44
N ARG A 67 -5.77 -0.27 -10.34
CA ARG A 67 -6.68 0.88 -10.30
C ARG A 67 -5.98 2.17 -9.87
N TYR A 68 -4.64 2.24 -9.99
CA TYR A 68 -3.82 3.36 -9.52
C TYR A 68 -4.35 4.72 -9.99
N GLU A 69 -4.99 4.83 -11.16
CA GLU A 69 -5.58 6.09 -11.64
C GLU A 69 -6.62 6.70 -10.69
N SER A 70 -7.33 5.84 -9.95
CA SER A 70 -8.35 6.22 -8.97
C SER A 70 -7.84 6.15 -7.53
N CYS A 71 -6.97 5.18 -7.23
CA CYS A 71 -6.46 4.92 -5.87
C CYS A 71 -5.28 5.81 -5.48
N LEU A 72 -4.38 6.12 -6.43
CA LEU A 72 -3.15 6.88 -6.19
C LEU A 72 -3.39 8.37 -6.38
N ARG A 73 -4.11 8.97 -5.44
CA ARG A 73 -4.36 10.41 -5.39
C ARG A 73 -4.01 10.94 -3.99
N PRO A 74 -3.20 12.02 -3.90
CA PRO A 74 -2.59 12.76 -5.00
C PRO A 74 -1.40 12.00 -5.62
N PHE A 75 -1.14 12.27 -6.90
CA PHE A 75 -0.04 11.64 -7.64
C PHE A 75 1.23 12.49 -7.53
N PRO A 76 2.42 11.90 -7.31
CA PRO A 76 3.65 12.69 -7.19
C PRO A 76 4.01 13.36 -8.53
N PRO A 77 4.13 14.70 -8.57
CA PRO A 77 4.24 15.45 -9.82
C PRO A 77 5.53 15.19 -10.59
N VAL A 78 6.59 14.72 -9.91
CA VAL A 78 7.89 14.39 -10.54
C VAL A 78 7.74 13.29 -11.59
N PHE A 79 6.78 12.38 -11.42
CA PHE A 79 6.52 11.29 -12.37
C PHE A 79 5.42 11.65 -13.38
N ILE A 80 5.15 12.94 -13.62
CA ILE A 80 4.23 13.39 -14.67
C ILE A 80 5.05 13.99 -15.81
N LYS A 81 5.12 13.28 -16.93
CA LYS A 81 5.83 13.70 -18.14
C LYS A 81 4.80 14.06 -19.21
N ASN A 82 4.77 15.34 -19.62
CA ASN A 82 3.82 15.86 -20.62
C ASN A 82 2.34 15.56 -20.30
N GLY A 83 1.97 15.59 -19.02
CA GLY A 83 0.61 15.27 -18.55
C GLY A 83 0.30 13.77 -18.44
N ILE A 84 1.24 12.90 -18.80
CA ILE A 84 1.12 11.43 -18.69
C ILE A 84 1.85 10.98 -17.42
N LYS A 85 1.24 10.07 -16.67
CA LYS A 85 1.82 9.47 -15.46
C LYS A 85 2.83 8.39 -15.87
N ASP A 86 4.09 8.56 -15.49
CA ASP A 86 5.14 7.57 -15.66
C ASP A 86 5.12 6.59 -14.48
N MET A 87 4.30 5.53 -14.62
CA MET A 87 4.17 4.50 -13.58
C MET A 87 5.40 3.60 -13.50
N ASP A 88 6.11 3.37 -14.61
CA ASP A 88 7.26 2.47 -14.64
C ASP A 88 8.42 3.06 -13.83
N GLU A 89 8.69 4.35 -14.01
CA GLU A 89 9.68 5.07 -13.21
C GLU A 89 9.27 5.13 -11.73
N LEU A 90 8.01 5.44 -11.44
CA LEU A 90 7.50 5.47 -10.06
C LEU A 90 7.66 4.11 -9.35
N LEU A 91 7.25 3.03 -10.01
CA LEU A 91 7.31 1.68 -9.43
C LEU A 91 8.76 1.19 -9.26
N SER A 92 9.67 1.60 -10.16
CA SER A 92 11.11 1.36 -9.99
C SER A 92 11.61 2.01 -8.71
N VAL A 93 11.38 3.31 -8.53
CA VAL A 93 11.83 4.04 -7.33
C VAL A 93 11.21 3.45 -6.06
N ILE A 94 9.91 3.10 -6.07
CA ILE A 94 9.25 2.45 -4.92
C ILE A 94 9.93 1.12 -4.56
N THR A 95 10.33 0.34 -5.55
CA THR A 95 10.97 -0.98 -5.34
C THR A 95 12.37 -0.84 -4.74
N ASP A 96 13.06 0.26 -5.05
CA ASP A 96 14.40 0.56 -4.54
C ASP A 96 14.38 1.16 -3.12
N VAL A 97 13.21 1.59 -2.60
CA VAL A 97 13.10 2.11 -1.23
C VAL A 97 13.39 1.01 -0.20
N PRO A 98 14.48 1.12 0.59
CA PRO A 98 14.79 0.15 1.63
C PRO A 98 13.87 0.38 2.85
N ALA A 99 13.94 -0.53 3.83
CA ALA A 99 13.23 -0.36 5.09
C ALA A 99 13.53 1.03 5.73
N LEU A 100 12.54 1.66 6.35
CA LEU A 100 12.65 3.07 6.77
C LEU A 100 13.71 3.29 7.86
N ASP A 101 14.07 2.26 8.62
CA ASP A 101 15.18 2.26 9.56
C ASP A 101 16.55 2.34 8.86
N LEU A 102 16.72 1.65 7.72
CA LEU A 102 17.89 1.79 6.86
C LEU A 102 17.92 3.16 6.18
N VAL A 103 16.76 3.68 5.76
CA VAL A 103 16.66 5.06 5.25
C VAL A 103 17.15 6.04 6.32
N LEU A 104 16.66 5.93 7.56
CA LEU A 104 17.11 6.77 8.68
C LEU A 104 18.63 6.76 8.86
N GLN A 105 19.26 5.59 8.78
CA GLN A 105 20.73 5.46 8.86
C GLN A 105 21.44 6.12 7.66
N GLN A 106 20.85 6.07 6.47
CA GLN A 106 21.40 6.73 5.28
C GLN A 106 21.28 8.25 5.35
N LEU A 107 20.26 8.79 6.04
CA LEU A 107 20.09 10.23 6.23
C LEU A 107 21.22 10.86 7.05
N ASP A 108 21.97 10.08 7.84
CA ASP A 108 23.13 10.55 8.60
C ASP A 108 24.38 10.72 7.73
N ASN A 109 24.45 10.06 6.57
CA ASN A 109 25.61 10.08 5.68
C ASN A 109 25.37 11.01 4.48
N LEU A 110 25.68 12.30 4.65
CA LEU A 110 25.43 13.35 3.64
C LEU A 110 26.01 13.03 2.25
N ASP A 111 27.20 12.42 2.21
CA ASP A 111 27.89 12.05 0.97
C ASP A 111 27.08 11.06 0.09
N ASN A 112 26.22 10.26 0.71
CA ASN A 112 25.40 9.25 0.01
C ASN A 112 24.02 9.77 -0.41
N LEU A 113 23.62 10.98 -0.02
CA LEU A 113 22.28 11.51 -0.32
C LEU A 113 22.04 11.64 -1.83
N ALA A 114 23.10 11.95 -2.60
CA ALA A 114 23.02 12.03 -4.05
C ALA A 114 22.65 10.69 -4.70
N ASN A 115 23.08 9.56 -4.13
CA ASN A 115 22.81 8.22 -4.65
C ASN A 115 21.36 7.77 -4.40
N ILE A 116 20.69 8.39 -3.43
CA ILE A 116 19.31 8.08 -3.04
C ILE A 116 18.36 9.26 -3.31
N SER A 117 18.73 10.19 -4.20
CA SER A 117 17.96 11.43 -4.41
C SER A 117 16.52 11.18 -4.80
N ASP A 118 16.27 10.19 -5.65
CA ASP A 118 14.91 9.90 -6.15
C ASP A 118 14.04 9.28 -5.05
N ILE A 119 14.64 8.44 -4.20
CA ILE A 119 14.01 7.88 -3.00
C ILE A 119 13.67 9.00 -2.01
N LEU A 120 14.62 9.91 -1.75
CA LEU A 120 14.41 11.06 -0.87
C LEU A 120 13.29 11.96 -1.38
N ASP A 121 13.27 12.24 -2.67
CA ASP A 121 12.27 13.10 -3.29
C ASP A 121 10.87 12.50 -3.19
N LEU A 122 10.74 11.20 -3.44
CA LEU A 122 9.48 10.49 -3.33
C LEU A 122 9.01 10.38 -1.86
N LEU A 123 9.88 9.97 -0.95
CA LEU A 123 9.54 9.91 0.48
C LEU A 123 9.19 11.29 1.03
N PHE A 124 9.95 12.32 0.66
CA PHE A 124 9.68 13.69 1.08
C PHE A 124 8.33 14.15 0.57
N TYR A 125 7.99 13.83 -0.69
CA TYR A 125 6.66 14.12 -1.23
C TYR A 125 5.57 13.47 -0.36
N VAL A 126 5.64 12.16 -0.14
CA VAL A 126 4.56 11.40 0.54
C VAL A 126 4.48 11.71 2.04
N LEU A 127 5.60 11.76 2.74
CA LEU A 127 5.64 11.86 4.19
C LEU A 127 5.64 13.31 4.70
N VAL A 128 6.30 14.22 3.99
CA VAL A 128 6.49 15.62 4.43
C VAL A 128 5.57 16.58 3.69
N ARG A 129 5.58 16.57 2.35
CA ARG A 129 4.84 17.54 1.53
C ARG A 129 3.33 17.32 1.64
N LEU A 130 2.87 16.08 1.66
CA LEU A 130 1.46 15.75 1.94
C LEU A 130 1.17 15.84 3.44
N LYS A 131 1.26 17.05 4.01
CA LYS A 131 1.21 17.27 5.46
C LYS A 131 -0.11 16.85 6.11
N GLU A 132 -1.22 16.93 5.39
CA GLU A 132 -2.57 16.72 5.93
C GLU A 132 -3.38 15.68 5.15
N PRO A 133 -4.14 14.82 5.85
CA PRO A 133 -4.15 14.64 7.31
C PRO A 133 -2.90 13.91 7.80
N CYS A 134 -2.42 14.30 8.98
CA CYS A 134 -1.30 13.66 9.66
C CYS A 134 -1.81 12.42 10.40
N LEU A 135 -1.08 11.31 10.33
CA LEU A 135 -1.37 10.13 11.12
C LEU A 135 -0.58 10.19 12.44
N LYS A 136 -1.23 9.77 13.52
CA LYS A 136 -0.61 9.61 14.84
C LYS A 136 -0.91 8.22 15.37
N THR A 137 0.11 7.50 15.78
CA THR A 137 -0.03 6.19 16.41
C THR A 137 -0.76 6.33 17.75
N VAL A 138 -1.82 5.55 17.92
CA VAL A 138 -2.54 5.46 19.19
C VAL A 138 -1.89 4.36 20.05
N PRO A 139 -1.56 4.66 21.32
CA PRO A 139 -0.96 3.69 22.23
C PRO A 139 -1.96 2.56 22.55
N PRO A 140 -1.52 1.29 22.70
CA PRO A 140 -2.40 0.13 22.88
C PRO A 140 -3.39 0.26 24.04
N GLU A 141 -3.01 0.96 25.10
CA GLU A 141 -3.83 1.19 26.29
C GLU A 141 -5.11 1.99 25.99
N ALA A 142 -5.08 2.82 24.94
CA ALA A 142 -6.23 3.63 24.51
C ALA A 142 -7.11 2.92 23.47
N HIS A 143 -6.72 1.75 22.97
CA HIS A 143 -7.44 1.07 21.88
C HIS A 143 -8.87 0.70 22.30
N GLU A 144 -9.04 0.13 23.49
CA GLU A 144 -10.36 -0.30 23.97
C GLU A 144 -11.31 0.88 24.15
N ALA A 145 -10.82 1.99 24.72
CA ALA A 145 -11.62 3.21 24.89
C ALA A 145 -12.12 3.78 23.55
N ILE A 146 -11.30 3.73 22.50
CA ILE A 146 -11.69 4.19 21.16
C ILE A 146 -12.77 3.27 20.56
N LEU A 147 -12.59 1.95 20.67
CA LEU A 147 -13.54 0.97 20.12
C LEU A 147 -14.91 1.04 20.81
N MET A 148 -14.94 1.39 22.10
CA MET A 148 -16.20 1.58 22.84
C MET A 148 -17.06 2.74 22.30
N ASN A 149 -16.49 3.74 21.62
CA ASN A 149 -17.24 4.88 21.10
C ASN A 149 -18.32 4.51 20.07
N THR A 150 -18.17 3.38 19.38
CA THR A 150 -19.14 2.91 18.37
C THR A 150 -20.33 2.14 18.95
N ASN A 151 -20.34 1.83 20.26
CA ASN A 151 -21.36 0.99 20.91
C ASN A 151 -21.65 -0.32 20.14
N SER A 152 -20.62 -0.93 19.54
CA SER A 152 -20.73 -2.18 18.77
C SER A 152 -21.26 -3.30 19.68
N LEU A 153 -22.32 -3.96 19.25
CA LEU A 153 -22.98 -5.05 19.97
C LEU A 153 -22.36 -6.41 19.65
N LEU A 154 -21.72 -6.53 18.49
CA LEU A 154 -21.16 -7.77 17.99
C LEU A 154 -19.67 -7.87 18.31
N PRO A 155 -19.19 -9.04 18.80
CA PRO A 155 -17.76 -9.25 18.98
C PRO A 155 -17.04 -9.21 17.63
N ALA A 156 -15.90 -8.52 17.59
CA ALA A 156 -15.06 -8.41 16.41
C ALA A 156 -13.58 -8.63 16.77
N PRO A 157 -12.75 -9.13 15.83
CA PRO A 157 -11.30 -9.15 15.98
C PRO A 157 -10.75 -7.77 16.33
N LYS A 158 -9.88 -7.69 17.34
CA LYS A 158 -9.23 -6.43 17.74
C LYS A 158 -8.15 -6.04 16.71
N PRO A 159 -8.05 -4.76 16.32
CA PRO A 159 -6.95 -4.29 15.48
C PRO A 159 -5.63 -4.37 16.23
N GLN A 160 -4.53 -4.60 15.51
CA GLN A 160 -3.18 -4.58 16.11
C GLN A 160 -2.63 -3.16 16.24
N TYR A 161 -3.04 -2.29 15.32
CA TYR A 161 -2.62 -0.89 15.30
C TYR A 161 -3.83 0.00 15.08
N ILE A 162 -3.88 1.12 15.79
CA ILE A 162 -4.85 2.19 15.56
C ILE A 162 -4.06 3.46 15.29
N PHE A 163 -4.42 4.16 14.22
CA PHE A 163 -3.84 5.46 13.87
C PHE A 163 -4.94 6.51 13.89
N GLN A 164 -4.70 7.64 14.56
CA GLN A 164 -5.59 8.78 14.55
C GLN A 164 -5.28 9.67 13.35
N CYS A 165 -6.32 10.02 12.59
CA CYS A 165 -6.26 11.02 11.54
C CYS A 165 -6.42 12.41 12.16
N VAL A 166 -5.37 13.21 12.08
CA VAL A 166 -5.31 14.56 12.63
C VAL A 166 -5.20 15.57 11.49
N SER A 167 -6.24 16.38 11.34
CA SER A 167 -6.24 17.56 10.48
C SER A 167 -5.78 18.79 11.27
N SER A 168 -5.20 19.77 10.60
CA SER A 168 -4.87 21.04 11.25
C SER A 168 -6.14 21.80 11.64
N ASN A 169 -6.10 22.50 12.77
CA ASN A 169 -7.20 23.33 13.22
C ASN A 169 -7.53 24.49 12.25
N ASN A 170 -6.63 24.80 11.32
CA ASN A 170 -6.85 25.87 10.34
C ASN A 170 -7.13 25.32 8.93
N SER A 171 -7.29 24.00 8.77
CA SER A 171 -7.60 23.44 7.45
C SER A 171 -9.04 23.76 7.07
N ASN A 172 -9.26 24.05 5.78
CA ASN A 172 -10.61 24.35 5.27
C ASN A 172 -11.60 23.22 5.54
N SER A 173 -11.15 21.96 5.46
CA SER A 173 -11.97 20.79 5.76
C SER A 173 -12.35 20.71 7.24
N GLU A 174 -11.42 21.03 8.15
CA GLU A 174 -11.68 21.02 9.59
C GLU A 174 -12.61 22.16 10.03
N LEU A 175 -12.45 23.35 9.42
CA LEU A 175 -13.33 24.49 9.68
C LEU A 175 -14.76 24.19 9.20
N LYS A 176 -14.90 23.67 7.98
CA LYS A 176 -16.19 23.24 7.42
C LYS A 176 -16.84 22.15 8.27
N TRP A 177 -16.06 21.15 8.68
CA TRP A 177 -16.54 20.08 9.58
C TRP A 177 -17.09 20.66 10.89
N ARG A 178 -16.32 21.54 11.54
CA ARG A 178 -16.73 22.17 12.79
C ARG A 178 -18.01 22.96 12.63
N GLU A 179 -18.13 23.74 11.56
CA GLU A 179 -19.35 24.50 11.26
C GLU A 179 -20.58 23.60 11.11
N LEU A 180 -20.49 22.53 10.32
CA LEU A 180 -21.59 21.58 10.12
C LEU A 180 -21.98 20.84 11.40
N SER A 181 -21.00 20.55 12.27
CA SER A 181 -21.21 19.77 13.50
C SER A 181 -21.81 20.54 14.67
N LYS A 182 -21.85 21.89 14.65
CA LYS A 182 -22.22 22.72 15.82
C LYS A 182 -23.59 22.38 16.41
N ASP A 183 -24.57 22.18 15.54
CA ASP A 183 -25.98 22.03 15.93
C ASP A 183 -26.47 20.58 15.85
N HIS A 184 -25.57 19.64 15.59
CA HIS A 184 -25.90 18.25 15.30
C HIS A 184 -25.14 17.29 16.22
N LYS A 185 -25.76 16.15 16.53
CA LYS A 185 -25.09 15.08 17.26
C LYS A 185 -24.07 14.41 16.35
N VAL A 186 -22.90 14.08 16.89
CA VAL A 186 -21.89 13.29 16.18
C VAL A 186 -21.86 11.87 16.76
N PHE A 187 -21.83 10.87 15.88
CA PHE A 187 -21.66 9.47 16.27
C PHE A 187 -20.53 8.83 15.46
N TYR A 188 -20.06 7.67 15.91
CA TYR A 188 -19.03 6.91 15.23
C TYR A 188 -19.61 5.75 14.43
N ALA A 189 -19.06 5.50 13.25
CA ALA A 189 -19.39 4.33 12.45
C ALA A 189 -18.16 3.84 11.67
N TYR A 190 -18.15 2.55 11.34
CA TYR A 190 -17.10 1.89 10.58
C TYR A 190 -17.36 1.89 9.09
N TYR A 191 -16.27 2.03 8.33
CA TYR A 191 -16.22 1.93 6.89
C TYR A 191 -15.10 0.97 6.46
N GLY A 192 -15.48 -0.06 5.73
CA GLY A 192 -14.56 -1.09 5.24
C GLY A 192 -14.30 -0.93 3.76
N ASN A 193 -13.04 -1.05 3.34
CA ASN A 193 -12.66 -0.99 1.94
C ASN A 193 -11.34 -1.74 1.67
N ARG A 194 -11.01 -1.95 0.40
CA ARG A 194 -9.72 -2.51 -0.01
C ARG A 194 -8.58 -1.55 0.37
N LEU A 195 -7.45 -2.12 0.78
CA LEU A 195 -6.29 -1.38 1.29
C LEU A 195 -5.83 -0.24 0.37
N GLU A 196 -5.76 -0.50 -0.95
CA GLU A 196 -5.28 0.48 -1.93
C GLU A 196 -6.12 1.77 -1.99
N ASN A 197 -7.37 1.75 -1.52
CA ASN A 197 -8.23 2.92 -1.52
C ASN A 197 -7.95 3.85 -0.32
N PHE A 198 -7.29 3.36 0.73
CA PHE A 198 -7.07 4.15 1.94
C PHE A 198 -6.09 5.31 1.73
N PHE A 199 -5.20 5.25 0.74
CA PHE A 199 -4.35 6.39 0.42
C PHE A 199 -5.18 7.58 -0.10
N THR A 200 -6.07 7.37 -1.08
CA THR A 200 -6.96 8.44 -1.56
C THR A 200 -7.96 8.86 -0.49
N ILE A 201 -8.52 7.92 0.28
CA ILE A 201 -9.46 8.24 1.38
C ILE A 201 -8.79 9.11 2.44
N LEU A 202 -7.52 8.85 2.76
CA LEU A 202 -6.77 9.66 3.70
C LEU A 202 -6.64 11.10 3.19
N ASN A 203 -6.25 11.30 1.94
CA ASN A 203 -5.96 12.63 1.40
C ASN A 203 -7.20 13.43 0.97
N PHE A 204 -8.28 12.77 0.53
CA PHE A 204 -9.46 13.43 -0.04
C PHE A 204 -10.77 13.12 0.69
N GLY A 205 -10.72 12.34 1.77
CA GLY A 205 -11.92 11.85 2.46
C GLY A 205 -12.65 10.76 1.67
N LEU A 206 -13.82 10.37 2.16
CA LEU A 206 -14.67 9.41 1.46
C LEU A 206 -15.35 10.10 0.29
N GLN A 207 -15.25 9.51 -0.91
CA GLN A 207 -15.82 10.09 -2.13
C GLN A 207 -16.95 9.20 -2.66
N GLN A 208 -18.17 9.74 -2.73
CA GLN A 208 -19.37 9.01 -3.18
C GLN A 208 -19.19 8.43 -4.59
N HIS A 209 -18.58 9.18 -5.52
CA HIS A 209 -18.40 8.77 -6.92
C HIS A 209 -17.36 7.66 -7.12
N LEU A 210 -16.49 7.42 -6.13
CA LEU A 210 -15.55 6.29 -6.12
C LEU A 210 -16.14 5.05 -5.44
N ASN A 211 -17.31 5.17 -4.82
CA ASN A 211 -18.02 4.07 -4.20
C ASN A 211 -18.97 3.42 -5.21
N LYS A 212 -19.08 2.09 -5.14
CA LYS A 212 -20.00 1.35 -5.99
C LYS A 212 -21.43 1.78 -5.66
N THR A 213 -22.17 2.24 -6.67
CA THR A 213 -23.63 2.32 -6.60
C THR A 213 -24.15 0.91 -6.37
N THR A 214 -24.81 0.66 -5.23
CA THR A 214 -25.45 -0.62 -4.97
C THR A 214 -26.97 -0.49 -5.17
N LEU A 215 -27.67 -1.62 -5.12
CA LEU A 215 -29.14 -1.68 -5.18
C LEU A 215 -29.84 -0.79 -4.13
N MET A 216 -29.14 -0.37 -3.08
CA MET A 216 -29.69 0.41 -1.96
C MET A 216 -29.52 1.94 -2.11
N GLY A 217 -28.98 2.40 -3.25
CA GLY A 217 -28.83 3.81 -3.59
C GLY A 217 -27.36 4.27 -3.72
N SER A 218 -27.18 5.52 -4.14
CA SER A 218 -25.86 6.16 -4.23
C SER A 218 -25.46 6.78 -2.89
N GLY A 219 -24.42 6.27 -2.24
CA GLY A 219 -23.98 6.79 -0.94
C GLY A 219 -22.79 6.04 -0.36
N VAL A 220 -22.31 6.52 0.78
CA VAL A 220 -21.30 5.85 1.60
C VAL A 220 -22.01 4.97 2.62
N TYR A 221 -21.72 3.67 2.59
CA TYR A 221 -22.28 2.69 3.51
C TYR A 221 -21.43 2.59 4.78
N LEU A 222 -22.03 2.90 5.92
CA LEU A 222 -21.40 2.83 7.23
C LEU A 222 -22.19 1.89 8.14
N THR A 223 -21.53 1.34 9.15
CA THR A 223 -22.16 0.46 10.15
C THR A 223 -21.56 0.70 11.53
N PRO A 224 -22.33 0.67 12.61
CA PRO A 224 -21.76 0.76 13.96
C PRO A 224 -21.01 -0.53 14.36
N GLU A 225 -21.20 -1.63 13.61
CA GLU A 225 -20.62 -2.93 13.92
C GLU A 225 -19.32 -3.19 13.15
N LEU A 226 -18.21 -3.32 13.88
CA LEU A 226 -16.90 -3.60 13.28
C LEU A 226 -16.88 -4.94 12.53
N SER A 227 -17.54 -5.96 13.08
CA SER A 227 -17.63 -7.31 12.50
C SER A 227 -18.29 -7.32 11.11
N ILE A 228 -19.21 -6.40 10.85
CA ILE A 228 -19.89 -6.26 9.56
C ILE A 228 -19.01 -5.50 8.55
N SER A 229 -18.16 -4.60 9.02
CA SER A 229 -17.26 -3.79 8.18
C SER A 229 -16.01 -4.57 7.71
N LEU A 230 -15.54 -5.51 8.52
CA LEU A 230 -14.33 -6.30 8.28
C LEU A 230 -14.33 -7.11 6.96
N PRO A 231 -15.42 -7.81 6.56
CA PRO A 231 -15.47 -8.52 5.29
C PRO A 231 -15.23 -7.65 4.05
N TYR A 232 -15.55 -6.36 4.10
CA TYR A 232 -15.29 -5.40 3.03
C TYR A 232 -13.82 -4.91 3.02
N SER A 233 -13.08 -5.19 4.09
CA SER A 233 -11.70 -4.75 4.31
C SER A 233 -10.72 -5.87 3.98
N HIS A 234 -10.66 -6.24 2.71
CA HIS A 234 -9.79 -7.33 2.26
C HIS A 234 -8.30 -7.02 2.53
N VAL A 235 -7.56 -8.06 2.90
CA VAL A 235 -6.10 -7.98 3.06
C VAL A 235 -5.46 -7.66 1.70
N GLY A 236 -4.72 -6.56 1.65
CA GLY A 236 -3.96 -6.11 0.49
C GLY A 236 -2.45 -6.22 0.71
N PHE A 237 -1.68 -6.07 -0.37
CA PHE A 237 -0.24 -5.84 -0.28
C PHE A 237 0.00 -4.37 0.06
N GLY A 238 0.69 -4.11 1.18
CA GLY A 238 1.10 -2.78 1.61
C GLY A 238 2.49 -2.48 1.07
N TRP A 239 3.50 -2.68 1.91
CA TRP A 239 4.90 -2.54 1.53
C TRP A 239 5.75 -3.66 2.15
N GLY A 240 6.53 -4.36 1.33
CA GLY A 240 7.25 -5.57 1.77
C GLY A 240 8.28 -5.34 2.87
N ALA A 241 8.81 -4.12 3.00
CA ALA A 241 9.77 -3.73 4.03
C ALA A 241 9.12 -2.94 5.20
N SER A 242 7.79 -2.93 5.28
CA SER A 242 7.05 -2.28 6.38
C SER A 242 7.33 -2.96 7.72
N CYS A 243 7.50 -2.16 8.77
CA CYS A 243 7.64 -2.65 10.14
C CYS A 243 6.33 -3.20 10.71
N LEU A 244 5.19 -2.81 10.14
CA LEU A 244 3.86 -3.32 10.49
C LEU A 244 3.58 -4.68 9.82
N GLY A 245 4.18 -4.91 8.64
CA GLY A 245 4.10 -6.14 7.87
C GLY A 245 3.68 -5.89 6.41
N GLY A 246 4.10 -6.78 5.50
CA GLY A 246 3.87 -6.62 4.06
C GLY A 246 2.41 -6.76 3.59
N HIS A 247 1.53 -7.31 4.44
CA HIS A 247 0.13 -7.51 4.13
C HIS A 247 -0.76 -6.91 5.23
N LEU A 248 -1.59 -5.94 4.83
CA LEU A 248 -2.42 -5.15 5.75
C LEU A 248 -3.88 -5.22 5.32
N SER A 249 -4.79 -5.23 6.29
CA SER A 249 -6.19 -4.87 6.12
C SER A 249 -6.46 -3.62 6.96
N CYS A 250 -7.34 -2.76 6.47
CA CYS A 250 -7.62 -1.47 7.10
C CYS A 250 -9.13 -1.21 7.13
N VAL A 251 -9.63 -0.74 8.26
CA VAL A 251 -11.01 -0.26 8.44
C VAL A 251 -10.93 1.19 8.91
N ALA A 252 -11.72 2.10 8.32
CA ALA A 252 -11.85 3.45 8.84
C ALA A 252 -12.94 3.49 9.93
N MET A 253 -12.65 4.13 11.06
CA MET A 253 -13.67 4.61 11.99
C MET A 253 -13.87 6.09 11.72
N CYS A 254 -15.11 6.43 11.37
CA CYS A 254 -15.51 7.76 10.95
C CYS A 254 -16.38 8.42 12.02
N GLU A 255 -16.19 9.72 12.21
CA GLU A 255 -17.18 10.59 12.83
C GLU A 255 -18.23 10.96 11.77
N VAL A 256 -19.50 10.89 12.15
CA VAL A 256 -20.64 11.14 11.28
C VAL A 256 -21.58 12.13 11.96
N ILE A 257 -21.96 13.18 11.23
CA ILE A 257 -22.90 14.20 11.71
C ILE A 257 -24.33 13.72 11.47
N ASP A 258 -25.10 13.54 12.55
CA ASP A 258 -26.53 13.21 12.52
C ASP A 258 -27.34 14.42 12.06
N ALA A 259 -27.42 14.60 10.73
CA ALA A 259 -28.24 15.60 10.07
C ALA A 259 -29.35 14.92 9.25
N PRO A 260 -30.64 15.27 9.47
CA PRO A 260 -31.78 14.59 8.84
C PRO A 260 -31.84 14.73 7.31
N GLU A 261 -31.19 15.76 6.74
CA GLU A 261 -31.22 16.03 5.30
C GLU A 261 -30.13 15.29 4.50
N GLY A 262 -29.13 14.70 5.17
CA GLY A 262 -27.96 14.10 4.50
C GLY A 262 -27.68 12.64 4.85
N ILE A 263 -28.42 12.08 5.81
CA ILE A 263 -28.34 10.67 6.19
C ILE A 263 -29.67 10.00 5.88
N ASN A 264 -29.63 9.08 4.93
CA ASN A 264 -30.72 8.15 4.73
C ASN A 264 -30.60 7.06 5.80
N TYR A 265 -31.37 7.23 6.87
CA TYR A 265 -31.63 6.17 7.82
C TYR A 265 -32.49 5.09 7.13
N GLN A 266 -31.85 4.16 6.43
CA GLN A 266 -32.55 2.93 6.06
C GLN A 266 -32.69 2.09 7.33
N LYS A 267 -33.73 2.39 8.11
CA LYS A 267 -34.29 1.42 9.04
C LYS A 267 -34.77 0.24 8.19
N PRO A 268 -34.32 -1.01 8.43
CA PRO A 268 -34.91 -2.15 7.75
C PRO A 268 -36.41 -2.16 8.06
N VAL A 269 -37.22 -2.29 7.01
CA VAL A 269 -38.69 -2.28 7.04
C VAL A 269 -39.16 -3.13 8.20
N THR A 270 -39.74 -2.48 9.22
CA THR A 270 -40.48 -3.18 10.26
C THR A 270 -41.81 -3.60 9.62
N ASN A 271 -42.02 -4.90 9.48
CA ASN A 271 -43.35 -5.45 9.20
C ASN A 271 -44.23 -5.31 10.45
N GLU A 272 -44.47 -4.08 10.90
CA GLU A 272 -45.56 -3.75 11.81
C GLU A 272 -46.34 -2.63 11.14
N GLY A 273 -47.55 -2.99 10.74
CA GLY A 273 -48.27 -2.36 9.63
C GLY A 273 -48.65 -0.91 9.87
N ASP A 274 -48.58 -0.12 8.80
CA ASP A 274 -49.79 0.42 8.20
C ASP A 274 -49.53 0.74 6.72
N SER A 275 -50.56 0.45 5.93
CA SER A 275 -50.83 0.70 4.50
C SER A 275 -49.89 1.57 3.64
N GLY A 276 -49.38 0.95 2.56
CA GLY A 276 -48.84 1.66 1.39
C GLY A 276 -48.23 0.72 0.35
N ARG A 277 -49.04 0.25 -0.60
CA ARG A 277 -48.62 -0.54 -1.79
C ARG A 277 -47.43 0.11 -2.50
N TYR A 278 -46.42 -0.67 -2.89
CA TYR A 278 -46.06 -0.98 -4.29
C TYR A 278 -44.70 -1.73 -4.36
N GLU A 279 -44.77 -2.88 -5.04
CA GLU A 279 -43.70 -3.71 -5.64
C GLU A 279 -42.74 -4.50 -4.74
N GLU A 280 -43.21 -5.71 -4.42
CA GLU A 280 -42.43 -6.90 -4.12
C GLU A 280 -41.61 -7.38 -5.33
N GLU A 281 -40.64 -8.24 -5.06
CA GLU A 281 -39.77 -9.00 -6.01
C GLU A 281 -38.44 -8.34 -6.43
N LYS A 282 -37.45 -8.34 -5.51
CA LYS A 282 -36.06 -8.80 -5.79
C LYS A 282 -35.05 -8.74 -4.63
N ASN A 283 -35.47 -8.70 -3.36
CA ASN A 283 -34.53 -8.69 -2.23
C ASN A 283 -34.36 -10.06 -1.60
N LYS A 284 -33.49 -10.89 -2.20
CA LYS A 284 -32.94 -12.09 -1.55
C LYS A 284 -31.42 -12.01 -1.56
N MET A 285 -30.84 -11.36 -0.54
CA MET A 285 -29.47 -11.64 -0.11
C MET A 285 -29.32 -11.40 1.40
N ILE A 286 -29.22 -12.54 2.11
CA ILE A 286 -28.64 -12.77 3.43
C ILE A 286 -29.27 -11.99 4.60
N VAL A 287 -30.48 -12.41 4.98
CA VAL A 287 -30.91 -12.37 6.37
C VAL A 287 -30.41 -13.67 7.01
N ASP A 288 -29.37 -13.58 7.83
CA ASP A 288 -28.99 -14.68 8.70
C ASP A 288 -30.01 -14.73 9.85
N GLN A 289 -30.84 -15.78 9.87
CA GLN A 289 -32.00 -15.92 10.75
C GLN A 289 -31.64 -16.26 12.22
N ASN A 290 -30.40 -16.08 12.65
CA ASN A 290 -29.94 -16.51 13.98
C ASN A 290 -29.37 -15.39 14.88
N LEU A 291 -29.62 -14.12 14.58
CA LEU A 291 -29.28 -13.05 15.51
C LEU A 291 -30.38 -11.99 15.54
N GLY A 292 -31.15 -11.96 16.63
CA GLY A 292 -32.26 -11.02 16.86
C GLY A 292 -31.86 -9.54 17.00
N SER A 293 -30.72 -9.12 16.44
CA SER A 293 -30.28 -7.73 16.38
C SER A 293 -30.41 -7.22 14.96
N ARG A 294 -31.39 -6.32 14.74
CA ARG A 294 -31.60 -5.59 13.49
C ARG A 294 -30.28 -4.89 13.11
N LEU A 295 -29.61 -5.36 12.05
CA LEU A 295 -28.34 -4.78 11.59
C LEU A 295 -28.59 -3.36 11.09
N VAL A 296 -28.07 -2.36 11.82
CA VAL A 296 -28.21 -0.94 11.46
C VAL A 296 -27.12 -0.59 10.45
N HIS A 297 -27.54 -0.14 9.27
CA HIS A 297 -26.66 0.42 8.25
C HIS A 297 -27.04 1.89 8.02
N TYR A 298 -26.03 2.73 7.88
CA TYR A 298 -26.21 4.15 7.54
C TYR A 298 -25.77 4.36 6.10
N VAL A 299 -26.64 4.99 5.31
CA VAL A 299 -26.29 5.43 3.95
C VAL A 299 -26.19 6.94 3.98
N VAL A 300 -24.96 7.44 3.93
CA VAL A 300 -24.70 8.88 3.93
C VAL A 300 -24.50 9.33 2.49
N THR A 301 -25.35 10.22 2.00
CA THR A 301 -25.29 10.74 0.63
C THR A 301 -24.30 11.89 0.55
N ASN A 302 -24.26 12.75 1.56
CA ASN A 302 -23.33 13.87 1.63
C ASN A 302 -22.03 13.47 2.36
N CYS A 303 -20.94 13.36 1.61
CA CYS A 303 -19.62 13.00 2.16
C CYS A 303 -19.03 14.07 3.09
N ASP A 304 -19.48 15.32 3.02
CA ASP A 304 -19.06 16.39 3.95
C ASP A 304 -19.50 16.12 5.40
N LEU A 305 -20.50 15.25 5.58
CA LEU A 305 -21.00 14.80 6.89
C LEU A 305 -20.20 13.64 7.47
N ILE A 306 -19.16 13.16 6.77
CA ILE A 306 -18.30 12.08 7.24
C ILE A 306 -16.85 12.55 7.32
N LYS A 307 -16.22 12.26 8.46
CA LYS A 307 -14.80 12.51 8.68
C LYS A 307 -14.13 11.25 9.18
N VAL A 308 -13.09 10.79 8.48
CA VAL A 308 -12.26 9.68 8.96
C VAL A 308 -11.48 10.16 10.17
N ARG A 309 -11.69 9.50 11.32
CA ARG A 309 -11.05 9.87 12.59
C ARG A 309 -9.96 8.91 13.00
N TYR A 310 -10.17 7.61 12.77
CA TYR A 310 -9.18 6.58 13.06
C TYR A 310 -9.07 5.56 11.91
N LEU A 311 -7.88 5.01 11.74
CA LEU A 311 -7.61 3.85 10.90
C LEU A 311 -7.28 2.66 11.81
N LEU A 312 -8.06 1.60 11.69
CA LEU A 312 -7.87 0.34 12.38
C LEU A 312 -7.15 -0.62 11.44
N VAL A 313 -5.91 -0.97 11.77
CA VAL A 313 -5.03 -1.74 10.90
C VAL A 313 -4.80 -3.13 11.47
N TYR A 314 -5.02 -4.13 10.61
CA TYR A 314 -4.80 -5.55 10.84
C TYR A 314 -3.64 -5.98 9.97
N ALA A 315 -2.49 -6.16 10.57
CA ALA A 315 -1.33 -6.77 9.95
C ALA A 315 -1.43 -8.29 10.00
N LYS A 316 -1.50 -8.91 8.83
CA LYS A 316 -1.30 -10.35 8.76
C LYS A 316 0.17 -10.60 9.03
N GLN A 317 0.50 -11.09 10.22
CA GLN A 317 1.84 -11.59 10.47
C GLN A 317 2.13 -12.60 9.36
N PRO A 318 3.24 -12.47 8.62
CA PRO A 318 3.66 -13.54 7.75
C PRO A 318 3.77 -14.75 8.65
N THR A 319 2.97 -15.77 8.39
CA THR A 319 3.14 -17.08 9.00
C THR A 319 4.53 -17.55 8.58
N SER A 320 5.52 -17.18 9.38
CA SER A 320 6.83 -17.79 9.46
C SER A 320 7.44 -18.17 8.11
N MET A 321 8.15 -17.23 7.49
CA MET A 321 9.53 -17.53 7.10
C MET A 321 10.42 -17.44 8.36
N ARG A 322 10.13 -18.22 9.41
CA ARG A 322 11.17 -18.65 10.34
C ARG A 322 11.96 -19.71 9.60
N PHE A 323 12.97 -19.27 8.86
CA PHE A 323 14.18 -20.08 8.83
C PHE A 323 14.93 -19.68 10.09
N SER A 324 14.92 -20.58 11.08
CA SER A 324 15.76 -20.46 12.26
C SER A 324 17.18 -20.18 11.81
N SER A 325 17.76 -19.09 12.30
CA SER A 325 19.20 -18.89 12.34
C SER A 325 19.79 -19.94 13.30
N SER A 326 19.98 -21.15 12.80
CA SER A 326 20.94 -22.09 13.35
C SER A 326 22.17 -22.03 12.47
N SER A 327 23.27 -21.55 13.05
CA SER A 327 24.61 -21.73 12.54
C SER A 327 24.86 -23.21 12.21
N SER A 328 25.30 -23.52 10.99
CA SER A 328 26.39 -24.46 10.67
C SER A 328 26.29 -24.97 9.21
N ASN A 329 27.41 -24.80 8.51
CA ASN A 329 27.93 -25.56 7.37
C ASN A 329 27.23 -25.53 5.98
N ARG A 330 27.97 -24.89 5.05
CA ARG A 330 28.30 -25.28 3.66
C ARG A 330 27.23 -26.11 2.91
N ASP A 331 26.58 -25.43 1.95
CA ASP A 331 25.86 -25.93 0.75
C ASP A 331 24.45 -25.33 0.53
N ALA A 332 24.26 -24.04 0.83
CA ALA A 332 22.98 -23.34 0.70
C ALA A 332 22.77 -22.58 -0.63
N GLY A 333 23.70 -22.62 -1.59
CA GLY A 333 23.63 -21.79 -2.80
C GLY A 333 22.46 -22.15 -3.72
N LEU A 334 22.30 -23.44 -4.04
CA LEU A 334 21.28 -23.88 -5.01
C LEU A 334 19.86 -23.83 -4.43
N ARG A 335 19.66 -24.24 -3.17
CA ARG A 335 18.33 -24.21 -2.53
C ARG A 335 17.80 -22.79 -2.37
N GLN A 336 18.67 -21.84 -2.02
CA GLN A 336 18.31 -20.42 -1.92
C GLN A 336 18.02 -19.81 -3.30
N TRP A 337 18.77 -20.22 -4.33
CA TRP A 337 18.55 -19.79 -5.71
C TRP A 337 17.21 -20.30 -6.28
N PHE A 338 16.87 -21.58 -6.06
CA PHE A 338 15.58 -22.15 -6.48
C PHE A 338 14.40 -21.51 -5.73
N ALA A 339 14.57 -21.17 -4.44
CA ALA A 339 13.53 -20.49 -3.67
C ALA A 339 13.27 -19.05 -4.18
N ARG A 340 14.31 -18.38 -4.72
CA ARG A 340 14.22 -17.04 -5.31
C ARG A 340 13.59 -17.04 -6.70
N HIS A 341 13.87 -18.06 -7.53
CA HIS A 341 13.37 -18.15 -8.90
C HIS A 341 12.29 -19.22 -9.07
N LYS A 342 11.14 -19.02 -8.42
CA LYS A 342 10.01 -19.98 -8.38
C LYS A 342 9.50 -20.37 -9.77
N LEU A 343 9.36 -19.40 -10.69
CA LEU A 343 8.88 -19.66 -12.06
C LEU A 343 9.88 -20.48 -12.89
N PHE A 344 11.16 -20.12 -12.82
CA PHE A 344 12.21 -20.88 -13.52
C PHE A 344 12.33 -22.30 -12.96
N SER A 345 12.22 -22.47 -11.64
CA SER A 345 12.24 -23.80 -11.01
C SER A 345 11.06 -24.68 -11.44
N ILE A 346 9.86 -24.10 -11.60
CA ILE A 346 8.68 -24.82 -12.09
C ILE A 346 8.86 -25.20 -13.56
N LEU A 347 9.36 -24.28 -14.38
CA LEU A 347 9.58 -24.51 -15.81
C LEU A 347 10.67 -25.57 -16.05
N LEU A 348 11.76 -25.52 -15.29
CA LEU A 348 12.82 -26.52 -15.31
C LEU A 348 12.31 -27.89 -14.85
N GLY A 349 11.52 -27.93 -13.78
CA GLY A 349 10.88 -29.16 -13.29
C GLY A 349 9.94 -29.77 -14.33
N TYR A 350 9.15 -28.95 -15.01
CA TYR A 350 8.27 -29.38 -16.10
C TYR A 350 9.06 -29.92 -17.31
N GLY A 351 10.15 -29.25 -17.70
CA GLY A 351 11.04 -29.72 -18.76
C GLY A 351 11.71 -31.06 -18.44
N LEU A 352 12.16 -31.25 -17.21
CA LEU A 352 12.70 -32.54 -16.75
C LEU A 352 11.63 -33.64 -16.75
N MET A 353 10.40 -33.31 -16.34
CA MET A 353 9.30 -34.26 -16.37
C MET A 353 8.98 -34.70 -17.81
N LEU A 354 8.92 -33.77 -18.76
CA LEU A 354 8.76 -34.08 -20.19
C LEU A 354 9.92 -34.93 -20.74
N ALA A 355 11.16 -34.62 -20.35
CA ALA A 355 12.32 -35.40 -20.74
C ALA A 355 12.26 -36.83 -20.18
N THR A 356 11.86 -37.02 -18.92
CA THR A 356 11.71 -38.36 -18.33
C THR A 356 10.62 -39.19 -19.02
N ILE A 357 9.50 -38.58 -19.39
CA ILE A 357 8.46 -39.24 -20.18
C ILE A 357 8.98 -39.59 -21.58
N GLY A 358 9.70 -38.67 -22.22
CA GLY A 358 10.32 -38.90 -23.53
C GLY A 358 11.35 -40.03 -23.53
N PHE A 359 12.17 -40.13 -22.47
CA PHE A 359 13.13 -41.22 -22.29
C PHE A 359 12.47 -42.55 -21.95
N ALA A 360 11.40 -42.54 -21.15
CA ALA A 360 10.65 -43.75 -20.80
C ALA A 360 9.96 -44.38 -22.02
N ASN A 361 9.57 -43.57 -23.01
CA ASN A 361 8.89 -44.03 -24.22
C ASN A 361 9.83 -44.44 -25.36
N ASN A 362 11.16 -44.32 -25.19
CA ASN A 362 12.13 -44.62 -26.23
C ASN A 362 12.73 -46.04 -26.08
N GLN A 363 12.38 -46.94 -27.00
CA GLN A 363 12.76 -48.38 -26.98
C GLN A 363 14.27 -48.67 -26.83
N PRO A 364 15.22 -47.91 -27.43
CA PRO A 364 16.66 -48.18 -27.31
C PRO A 364 17.21 -47.96 -25.89
N ILE A 365 16.60 -47.06 -25.10
CA ILE A 365 17.08 -46.70 -23.76
C ILE A 365 16.79 -47.80 -22.74
N GLN A 366 15.70 -48.55 -22.90
CA GLN A 366 15.44 -49.72 -22.06
C GLN A 366 16.52 -50.80 -22.19
N TYR A 367 17.18 -50.89 -23.35
CA TYR A 367 18.32 -51.79 -23.55
C TYR A 367 19.54 -51.38 -22.71
N TYR A 368 19.85 -50.07 -22.69
CA TYR A 368 20.93 -49.53 -21.87
C TYR A 368 20.66 -49.64 -20.37
N TYR A 369 19.42 -49.42 -19.91
CA TYR A 369 19.05 -49.63 -18.51
C TYR A 369 19.22 -51.10 -18.09
N LYS A 370 18.78 -52.06 -18.91
CA LYS A 370 18.99 -53.49 -18.64
C LYS A 370 20.48 -53.86 -18.64
N PHE A 371 21.28 -53.23 -19.50
CA PHE A 371 22.72 -53.44 -19.54
C PHE A 371 23.45 -52.88 -18.30
N LEU A 372 23.07 -51.67 -17.85
CA LEU A 372 23.59 -51.04 -16.63
C LEU A 372 23.21 -51.82 -15.37
N LEU A 373 21.95 -52.27 -15.27
CA LEU A 373 21.49 -53.09 -14.15
C LEU A 373 22.21 -54.44 -14.12
N LYS A 374 22.42 -55.09 -15.27
CA LYS A 374 23.24 -56.31 -15.34
C LYS A 374 24.69 -56.08 -14.89
N LYS A 375 25.31 -54.96 -15.25
CA LYS A 375 26.67 -54.64 -14.80
C LYS A 375 26.73 -54.33 -13.31
N LEU A 376 25.70 -53.68 -12.75
CA LEU A 376 25.58 -53.45 -11.31
C LEU A 376 25.37 -54.75 -10.53
N ASP A 377 24.51 -55.66 -11.00
CA ASP A 377 24.32 -56.97 -10.37
C ASP A 377 25.59 -57.82 -10.41
N VAL A 378 26.34 -57.81 -11.52
CA VAL A 378 27.64 -58.50 -11.62
C VAL A 378 28.67 -57.88 -10.67
N ALA A 379 28.70 -56.55 -10.56
CA ALA A 379 29.60 -55.86 -9.62
C ALA A 379 29.24 -56.14 -8.15
N ILE A 380 27.95 -56.23 -7.81
CA ILE A 380 27.47 -56.53 -6.46
C ILE A 380 27.68 -58.02 -6.11
N SER A 381 27.52 -58.93 -7.09
CA SER A 381 27.80 -60.36 -6.91
C SER A 381 29.29 -60.63 -6.70
N ASN A 382 30.18 -59.89 -7.38
CA ASN A 382 31.63 -60.00 -7.19
C ASN A 382 32.11 -59.37 -5.88
N ALA A 383 31.33 -58.49 -5.25
CA ALA A 383 31.64 -57.89 -3.95
C ALA A 383 31.17 -58.76 -2.75
N LYS A 384 30.44 -59.84 -2.99
CA LYS A 384 29.91 -60.76 -1.97
C LYS A 384 30.63 -62.12 -1.92
N MET A 385 31.73 -62.29 -2.65
CA MET A 385 32.55 -63.51 -2.65
C MET A 385 33.85 -63.32 -1.86
#